data_AF-A0A962IW81-F1
#
_entry.id   AF-A0A962IW81-F1
#
_cell.length_a   1.000
_cell.length_b   1.000
_cell.length_c   1.000
_cell.angle_alpha   90.00
_cell.angle_beta   90.00
_cell.angle_gamma   90.00
#
_symmetry.space_group_name_H-M   'P 1'
#
loop_
_entity.id
_entity.type
_entity.pdbx_description
1 polymer ?
#
loop_
_entity_poly.entity_id
_entity_poly.type
_entity_poly.pdbx_seq_one_letter_code
_entity_poly.pdbx_strand_id
1 'polypeptide(L)'
;MNELNVPHIMSLDLDWVEPINERRGGWSGVSVFEWGTARYYLKRQKNHTYRDWRAGFRRVPTLRREVRNMHRLARIGIRSPEIIAYGEHGGDSILMTLALDDYYDLDTFLAESPDTDIRQQVFEALGGIILR
;
A
#
# COMPACT_ATOMS: atom_id res chain seq x y z
N MET A 1 13.33 -17.71 -8.74
CA MET A 1 12.59 -16.74 -7.91
C MET A 1 11.86 -17.57 -6.88
N ASN A 2 12.23 -17.51 -5.59
CA ASN A 2 11.52 -18.30 -4.56
C ASN A 2 10.07 -17.82 -4.49
N GLU A 3 9.13 -18.74 -4.59
CA GLU A 3 7.71 -18.45 -4.44
C GLU A 3 7.46 -17.99 -3.00
N LEU A 4 6.73 -16.88 -2.84
CA LEU A 4 6.42 -16.33 -1.52
C LEU A 4 5.49 -17.29 -0.78
N ASN A 5 5.89 -17.75 0.41
CA ASN A 5 5.03 -18.54 1.28
C ASN A 5 4.02 -17.63 2.00
N VAL A 6 2.96 -17.24 1.28
CA VAL A 6 1.90 -16.36 1.78
C VAL A 6 1.26 -16.90 3.06
N PRO A 7 0.90 -18.20 3.19
CA PRO A 7 0.37 -18.73 4.44
C PRO A 7 1.28 -18.48 5.65
N HIS A 8 2.60 -18.69 5.49
CA HIS A 8 3.56 -18.43 6.56
C HIS A 8 3.64 -16.94 6.91
N ILE A 9 3.71 -16.06 5.91
CA ILE A 9 3.78 -14.60 6.12
C ILE A 9 2.51 -14.09 6.81
N MET A 10 1.34 -14.64 6.46
CA MET A 10 0.07 -14.31 7.10
C MET A 10 0.05 -14.69 8.59
N SER A 11 0.80 -15.72 9.00
CA SER A 11 0.89 -16.18 10.39
C SER A 11 1.97 -15.49 11.24
N LEU A 12 2.77 -14.59 10.66
CA LEU A 12 3.82 -13.90 11.42
C LEU A 12 3.20 -13.06 12.54
N ASP A 13 3.77 -13.19 13.74
CA ASP A 13 3.43 -12.36 14.88
C ASP A 13 4.26 -11.08 14.80
N LEU A 14 3.63 -10.01 14.30
CA LEU A 14 4.24 -8.69 14.12
C LEU A 14 3.26 -7.65 14.63
N ASP A 15 3.80 -6.63 15.29
CA ASP A 15 3.02 -5.50 15.77
C ASP A 15 2.29 -4.80 14.63
N TRP A 16 1.07 -4.36 14.92
CA TRP A 16 0.25 -3.61 13.98
C TRP A 16 0.48 -2.12 14.20
N VAL A 17 0.81 -1.40 13.13
CA VAL A 17 0.93 0.08 13.19
C VAL A 17 -0.42 0.76 13.08
N GLU A 18 -1.38 0.09 12.45
CA GLU A 18 -2.77 0.54 12.35
C GLU A 18 -3.68 -0.54 12.95
N PRO A 19 -4.78 -0.18 13.63
CA PRO A 19 -5.79 -1.14 14.04
C PRO A 19 -6.26 -1.98 12.85
N ILE A 20 -6.47 -3.27 13.08
CA ILE A 20 -6.98 -4.17 12.04
C ILE A 20 -8.34 -3.65 11.57
N ASN A 21 -8.45 -3.40 10.27
CA ASN A 21 -9.69 -2.97 9.64
C ASN A 21 -10.49 -4.19 9.20
N GLU A 22 -11.52 -4.55 9.95
CA GLU A 22 -12.43 -5.66 9.66
C GLU A 22 -13.63 -5.19 8.84
N ARG A 23 -13.85 -5.81 7.68
CA ARG A 23 -15.00 -5.50 6.82
C ARG A 23 -15.32 -6.64 5.87
N ARG A 24 -16.62 -6.81 5.57
CA ARG A 24 -17.14 -7.75 4.56
C ARG A 24 -16.68 -9.21 4.77
N GLY A 25 -16.50 -9.64 6.03
CA GLY A 25 -16.08 -11.00 6.38
C GLY A 25 -14.58 -11.27 6.20
N GLY A 26 -13.78 -10.21 6.08
CA GLY A 26 -12.33 -10.27 6.02
C GLY A 26 -11.70 -9.13 6.81
N TRP A 27 -10.38 -9.07 6.78
CA TRP A 27 -9.63 -8.03 7.47
C TRP A 27 -8.44 -7.55 6.63
N SER A 28 -7.98 -6.34 6.94
CA SER A 28 -6.71 -5.82 6.47
C SER A 28 -5.96 -5.16 7.61
N GLY A 29 -4.64 -5.37 7.69
CA GLY A 29 -3.78 -4.72 8.67
C GLY A 29 -2.41 -4.43 8.08
N VAL A 30 -1.71 -3.48 8.68
CA VAL A 30 -0.34 -3.10 8.30
C VAL A 30 0.57 -3.28 9.50
N SER A 31 1.67 -3.97 9.28
CA SER A 31 2.78 -4.08 10.23
C SER A 31 4.00 -3.35 9.69
N VAL A 32 4.89 -2.94 10.58
CA VAL A 32 6.19 -2.40 10.24
C VAL A 32 7.26 -3.26 10.87
N PHE A 33 8.33 -3.52 10.12
CA PHE A 33 9.50 -4.18 10.65
C PHE A 33 10.76 -3.66 9.97
N GLU A 34 11.89 -3.87 10.62
CA GLU A 34 13.21 -3.49 10.10
C GLU A 34 13.98 -4.74 9.69
N TRP A 35 14.68 -4.66 8.56
CA TRP A 35 15.58 -5.71 8.11
C TRP A 35 16.81 -5.09 7.44
N GLY A 36 17.99 -5.40 7.99
CA GLY A 36 19.22 -4.71 7.61
C GLY A 36 19.15 -3.24 8.02
N THR A 37 19.38 -2.34 7.05
CA THR A 37 19.34 -0.88 7.26
C THR A 37 18.04 -0.26 6.77
N ALA A 38 17.06 -1.07 6.38
CA ALA A 38 15.81 -0.62 5.79
C ALA A 38 14.61 -1.01 6.65
N ARG A 39 13.58 -0.17 6.59
CA ARG A 39 12.28 -0.42 7.19
C ARG A 39 11.27 -0.79 6.11
N TYR A 40 10.32 -1.64 6.45
CA TYR A 40 9.33 -2.19 5.53
C TYR A 40 7.92 -2.09 6.12
N TYR A 41 6.95 -1.77 5.25
CA TYR A 41 5.54 -1.96 5.56
C TYR A 41 5.07 -3.29 4.99
N LEU A 42 4.43 -4.10 5.83
CA LEU A 42 3.76 -5.34 5.43
C LEU A 42 2.25 -5.20 5.60
N LYS A 43 1.57 -5.03 4.47
CA LYS A 43 0.11 -5.05 4.41
C LYS A 43 -0.37 -6.47 4.19
N ARG A 44 -1.20 -6.95 5.11
CA ARG A 44 -1.83 -8.29 5.08
C ARG A 44 -3.34 -8.13 4.89
N GLN A 45 -3.93 -8.96 4.06
CA GLN A 45 -5.37 -8.98 3.81
C GLN A 45 -5.90 -10.41 3.81
N LYS A 46 -6.90 -10.69 4.65
CA LYS A 46 -7.61 -11.97 4.69
C LYS A 46 -9.01 -11.82 4.11
N ASN A 47 -9.38 -12.68 3.15
CA ASN A 47 -10.69 -12.70 2.49
C ASN A 47 -11.19 -11.34 1.93
N HIS A 48 -10.29 -10.38 1.76
CA HIS A 48 -10.63 -9.01 1.39
C HIS A 48 -10.71 -8.87 -0.13
N THR A 49 -11.78 -9.40 -0.71
CA THR A 49 -11.93 -9.61 -2.16
C THR A 49 -12.99 -8.71 -2.80
N TYR A 50 -12.88 -8.49 -4.11
CA TYR A 50 -13.92 -7.89 -4.95
C TYR A 50 -14.23 -8.78 -6.17
N ARG A 51 -15.38 -8.58 -6.81
CA ARG A 51 -15.72 -9.25 -8.08
C ARG A 51 -15.12 -8.48 -9.24
N ASP A 52 -14.17 -9.07 -9.94
CA ASP A 52 -13.54 -8.45 -11.10
C ASP A 52 -14.23 -8.90 -12.39
N TRP A 53 -14.92 -7.98 -13.06
CA TRP A 53 -15.60 -8.25 -14.34
C TRP A 53 -14.62 -8.71 -15.43
N ARG A 54 -13.38 -8.23 -15.43
CA ARG A 54 -12.33 -8.64 -16.38
C ARG A 54 -11.84 -10.05 -16.13
N ALA A 55 -12.03 -10.57 -14.92
CA ALA A 55 -11.74 -11.94 -14.55
C ALA A 55 -13.01 -12.82 -14.55
N GLY A 56 -14.05 -12.44 -15.30
CA GLY A 56 -15.31 -13.18 -15.37
C GLY A 56 -16.09 -13.18 -14.05
N PHE A 57 -16.09 -12.05 -13.33
CA PHE A 57 -16.74 -11.85 -12.02
C PHE A 57 -16.19 -12.75 -10.90
N ARG A 58 -15.02 -13.37 -11.10
CA ARG A 58 -14.32 -14.10 -10.04
C ARG A 58 -13.93 -13.16 -8.90
N ARG A 59 -13.90 -13.71 -7.69
CA ARG A 59 -13.37 -13.00 -6.52
C ARG A 59 -11.86 -12.90 -6.67
N VAL A 60 -11.34 -11.69 -6.51
CA VAL A 60 -9.90 -11.41 -6.53
C VAL A 60 -9.54 -10.52 -5.34
N PRO A 61 -8.32 -10.61 -4.78
CA PRO A 61 -7.92 -9.76 -3.67
C PRO A 61 -7.93 -8.28 -4.04
N THR A 62 -8.40 -7.44 -3.12
CA THR A 62 -8.39 -5.98 -3.29
C THR A 62 -6.97 -5.47 -3.43
N LEU A 63 -6.02 -6.06 -2.70
CA LEU A 63 -4.60 -5.73 -2.76
C LEU A 63 -4.02 -5.87 -4.18
N ARG A 64 -4.54 -6.78 -5.00
CA ARG A 64 -4.14 -6.91 -6.42
C ARG A 64 -4.40 -5.62 -7.19
N ARG A 65 -5.52 -4.95 -6.90
CA ARG A 65 -5.87 -3.67 -7.52
C ARG A 65 -4.94 -2.56 -7.06
N GLU A 66 -4.58 -2.56 -5.78
CA GLU A 66 -3.64 -1.58 -5.21
C GLU A 66 -2.27 -1.72 -5.88
N VAL A 67 -1.71 -2.93 -5.94
CA VAL A 67 -0.43 -3.21 -6.63
C VAL A 67 -0.46 -2.83 -8.10
N ARG A 68 -1.54 -3.17 -8.81
CA ARG A 68 -1.71 -2.76 -10.22
C ARG A 68 -1.72 -1.24 -10.38
N ASN A 69 -2.37 -0.52 -9.45
CA ASN A 69 -2.40 0.94 -9.48
C ASN A 69 -1.03 1.53 -9.17
N MET A 70 -0.30 1.03 -8.18
CA MET A 70 1.07 1.47 -7.88
C MET A 70 1.98 1.33 -9.10
N HIS A 71 1.96 0.18 -9.78
CA HIS A 71 2.70 0.01 -11.03
C HIS A 71 2.25 0.96 -12.14
N ARG A 72 0.95 1.24 -12.26
CA ARG A 72 0.44 2.19 -13.25
C ARG A 72 0.95 3.61 -12.96
N LEU A 73 0.88 4.05 -11.70
CA LEU A 73 1.37 5.35 -11.26
C LEU A 73 2.87 5.49 -11.51
N ALA A 74 3.67 4.47 -11.15
CA ALA A 74 5.10 4.46 -11.40
C ALA A 74 5.44 4.60 -12.89
N ARG A 75 4.69 3.93 -13.79
CA ARG A 75 4.91 4.04 -15.25
C ARG A 75 4.65 5.43 -15.83
N ILE A 76 3.80 6.24 -15.19
CA ILE A 76 3.52 7.62 -15.61
C ILE A 76 4.36 8.64 -14.81
N GLY A 77 5.38 8.17 -14.10
CA GLY A 77 6.31 9.02 -13.35
C GLY A 77 5.74 9.60 -12.06
N ILE A 78 4.63 9.05 -11.55
CA ILE A 78 4.12 9.39 -10.21
C ILE A 78 4.80 8.46 -9.22
N ARG A 79 5.53 9.05 -8.25
CA ARG A 79 6.19 8.28 -7.19
C ARG A 79 5.13 7.53 -6.38
N SER A 80 5.38 6.23 -6.18
CA SER A 80 4.54 5.31 -5.44
C SER A 80 5.46 4.45 -4.57
N PRO A 81 4.98 3.88 -3.45
CA PRO A 81 5.82 3.02 -2.61
C PRO A 81 6.50 1.92 -3.42
N GLU A 82 7.78 1.70 -3.16
CA GLU A 82 8.54 0.66 -3.84
C GLU A 82 8.05 -0.72 -3.40
N ILE A 83 7.56 -1.51 -4.34
CA ILE A 83 7.03 -2.86 -4.07
C ILE A 83 8.20 -3.84 -4.02
N ILE A 84 8.43 -4.41 -2.84
CA ILE A 84 9.48 -5.41 -2.60
C ILE A 84 8.94 -6.81 -2.86
N ALA A 85 7.71 -7.08 -2.43
CA ALA A 85 7.07 -8.37 -2.64
C ALA A 85 5.55 -8.23 -2.70
N TYR A 86 4.93 -9.07 -3.54
CA TYR A 86 3.50 -9.23 -3.60
C TYR A 86 3.16 -10.71 -3.76
N GLY A 87 2.21 -11.22 -2.97
CA GLY A 87 1.80 -12.61 -3.01
C GLY A 87 0.32 -12.78 -2.70
N GLU A 88 -0.26 -13.83 -3.28
CA GLU A 88 -1.67 -14.20 -3.09
C GLU A 88 -1.77 -15.70 -2.81
N HIS A 89 -2.66 -16.10 -1.91
CA HIS A 89 -3.01 -17.49 -1.68
C HIS A 89 -4.49 -17.62 -1.33
N GLY A 90 -5.27 -18.19 -2.25
CA GLY A 90 -6.73 -18.25 -2.11
C GLY A 90 -7.36 -16.85 -2.06
N GLY A 91 -8.02 -16.53 -0.95
CA GLY A 91 -8.61 -15.21 -0.70
C GLY A 91 -7.67 -14.21 0.00
N ASP A 92 -6.47 -14.66 0.36
CA ASP A 92 -5.52 -13.92 1.19
C ASP A 92 -4.42 -13.32 0.33
N SER A 93 -3.88 -12.18 0.75
CA SER A 93 -2.83 -11.50 0.01
C SER A 93 -1.94 -10.67 0.92
N ILE A 94 -0.69 -10.53 0.51
CA ILE A 94 0.33 -9.73 1.19
C ILE A 94 0.98 -8.78 0.19
N LEU A 95 1.34 -7.60 0.68
CA LEU A 95 2.12 -6.60 -0.04
C LEU A 95 3.16 -6.06 0.93
N MET A 96 4.41 -6.15 0.52
CA MET A 96 5.54 -5.56 1.22
C MET A 96 6.08 -4.40 0.39
N THR A 97 6.24 -3.24 1.03
CA THR A 97 6.87 -2.06 0.43
C THR A 97 8.01 -1.56 1.30
N LEU A 98 8.96 -0.85 0.70
CA LEU A 98 9.91 -0.05 1.46
C LEU A 98 9.14 1.02 2.26
N ALA A 99 9.64 1.35 3.45
CA ALA A 99 9.10 2.45 4.23
C ALA A 99 9.27 3.78 3.51
N LEU A 100 8.36 4.70 3.80
CA LEU A 100 8.32 6.04 3.24
C LEU A 100 8.98 7.03 4.20
N ASP A 101 10.12 6.66 4.78
CA ASP A 101 10.79 7.47 5.82
C ASP A 101 11.22 8.86 5.30
N ASP A 102 11.46 8.99 3.98
CA ASP A 102 11.77 10.26 3.30
C ASP A 102 10.52 11.04 2.82
N TYR A 103 9.32 10.63 3.24
CA TYR A 103 8.07 11.29 2.85
C TYR A 103 7.46 12.04 4.03
N TYR A 104 6.80 13.15 3.69
CA TYR A 104 6.04 13.93 4.64
C TYR A 104 4.55 13.73 4.39
N ASP A 105 3.82 13.31 5.42
CA ASP A 105 2.38 13.08 5.34
C ASP A 105 1.64 14.39 5.08
N LEU A 106 0.69 14.36 4.15
CA LEU A 106 -0.01 15.57 3.71
C LEU A 106 -0.97 16.10 4.78
N ASP A 107 -1.63 15.22 5.55
CA ASP A 107 -2.54 15.64 6.61
C ASP A 107 -1.75 16.32 7.75
N THR A 108 -0.60 15.74 8.10
CA THR A 108 0.37 16.31 9.04
C THR A 108 0.86 17.67 8.56
N PHE A 109 1.32 17.76 7.31
CA PHE A 109 1.74 19.03 6.69
C PHE A 109 0.65 20.11 6.77
N LEU A 110 -0.59 19.77 6.44
CA LEU A 110 -1.69 20.74 6.46
C LEU A 110 -2.05 21.17 7.88
N ALA A 111 -1.97 20.26 8.85
CA ALA A 111 -2.26 20.55 10.26
C ALA A 111 -1.26 21.54 10.88
N GLU A 112 -0.02 21.56 10.40
CA GLU A 112 1.03 22.50 10.83
C GLU A 112 0.82 23.94 10.35
N SER A 113 -0.24 24.21 9.58
CA SER A 113 -0.56 25.53 9.05
C SER A 113 0.62 26.23 8.34
N PRO A 114 1.24 25.57 7.34
CA PRO A 114 2.42 26.07 6.67
C PRO A 114 2.14 27.39 5.95
N ASP A 115 3.20 28.19 5.80
CA ASP A 115 3.14 29.49 5.13
C ASP A 115 2.52 29.37 3.73
N THR A 116 1.82 30.44 3.32
CA THR A 116 1.09 30.50 2.05
C THR A 116 1.97 30.14 0.86
N ASP A 117 3.23 30.59 0.83
CA ASP A 117 4.16 30.31 -0.26
C ASP A 117 4.50 28.82 -0.36
N ILE A 118 4.69 28.14 0.77
CA ILE A 118 4.97 26.69 0.82
C ILE A 118 3.72 25.93 0.37
N ARG A 119 2.53 26.32 0.85
CA ARG A 119 1.27 25.73 0.41
C ARG A 119 1.08 25.86 -1.10
N GLN A 120 1.34 27.04 -1.66
CA GLN A 120 1.23 27.27 -3.10
C GLN A 120 2.16 26.34 -3.88
N GLN A 121 3.43 26.20 -3.48
CA GLN A 121 4.37 25.29 -4.13
C GLN A 121 3.90 23.83 -4.09
N VAL A 122 3.35 23.37 -2.96
CA VAL A 122 2.77 22.02 -2.85
C VAL A 122 1.56 21.87 -3.78
N PHE A 123 0.65 22.84 -3.84
CA PHE A 123 -0.51 22.79 -4.74
C PHE A 123 -0.11 22.82 -6.22
N GLU A 124 0.89 23.61 -6.60
CA GLU A 124 1.44 23.62 -7.96
C GLU A 124 2.05 22.26 -8.33
N ALA A 125 2.82 21.66 -7.42
CA ALA A 125 3.38 20.32 -7.60
C ALA A 125 2.27 19.25 -7.74
N LEU A 126 1.24 19.30 -6.90
CA LEU A 126 0.08 18.41 -6.99
C LEU A 126 -0.71 18.61 -8.29
N GLY A 127 -0.92 19.86 -8.71
CA GLY A 127 -1.56 20.20 -9.97
C GLY A 127 -0.80 19.62 -11.17
N GLY A 128 0.54 19.72 -11.15
CA GLY A 128 1.41 19.11 -12.16
C GLY A 128 1.36 17.58 -12.20
N ILE A 129 0.97 16.92 -11.11
CA ILE A 129 0.75 15.47 -11.05
C ILE A 129 -0.63 15.11 -11.61
N ILE A 130 -1.67 15.86 -11.25
CA ILE A 130 -3.07 15.57 -11.61
C ILE A 130 -3.34 15.83 -13.10
N LEU A 131 -2.70 16.84 -13.69
CA LEU A 131 -2.93 17.28 -15.08
C LEU A 131 -2.16 16.47 -16.14
N ARG A 132 -1.42 15.42 -15.74
CA ARG A 132 -0.74 14.48 -16.65
C ARG A 132 -1.68 13.39 -17.14
#